data_AF-A0A3A8FMA6-F1
#
_entry.id   AF-A0A3A8FMA6-F1
#
_cell.length_a   1.000
_cell.length_b   1.000
_cell.length_c   1.000
_cell.angle_alpha   90.00
_cell.angle_beta   90.00
_cell.angle_gamma   90.00
#
_symmetry.space_group_name_H-M   'P 1'
#
loop_
_entity.id
_entity.type
_entity.pdbx_description
1 polymer ?
#
loop_
_entity_poly.entity_id
_entity_poly.type
_entity_poly.pdbx_seq_one_letter_code
_entity_poly.pdbx_strand_id
1 'polypeptide(L)'
;SSKIQIKSHTENQIWISGNPTKFLQGHNIFGSNDLVHVMGLFFDALLKFDDLGLSPDPFQYAAIKDGHYALSRVDVNESWHLDNSKDVLAWIRALGTTAYMKHRGAGQFSGDTAYFGKNSRRWSLKCYSKGNEIAVRGHGLHPDLQIPELIQYANKSLRIEAVIRQLELKRIGLDVASNWDIDTAEELLLNYIQNLEMSDVYMLKDDVLDTLPTRLRMVYQSWMNGDDLKQIMTKPTFYRVRKQLEKYGIDIATPSPKEKTNVIPLIRVLEAKPVGIPDWAYEKRLVA
;
A
#
# COMPACT_ATOMS: atom_id res chain seq x y z
N SER A 1 -10.09 -8.49 -6.04
CA SER A 1 -11.16 -9.11 -6.85
C SER A 1 -11.45 -10.48 -6.26
N SER A 2 -12.71 -10.86 -6.08
CA SER A 2 -13.11 -12.19 -5.61
C SER A 2 -13.21 -13.23 -6.73
N LYS A 3 -13.08 -12.81 -7.99
CA LYS A 3 -13.20 -13.68 -9.16
C LYS A 3 -11.84 -13.88 -9.83
N ILE A 4 -11.50 -15.14 -10.07
CA ILE A 4 -10.45 -15.56 -10.99
C ILE A 4 -11.00 -15.50 -12.41
N GLN A 5 -10.24 -14.92 -13.33
CA GLN A 5 -10.51 -14.92 -14.76
C GLN A 5 -9.40 -15.68 -15.46
N ILE A 6 -9.79 -16.60 -16.33
CA ILE A 6 -8.89 -17.37 -17.18
C ILE A 6 -9.37 -17.21 -18.62
N LYS A 7 -8.43 -16.95 -19.53
CA LYS A 7 -8.72 -16.82 -20.96
C LYS A 7 -7.61 -17.50 -21.75
N SER A 8 -7.95 -18.07 -22.91
CA SER A 8 -6.92 -18.38 -23.91
C SER A 8 -6.24 -17.08 -24.35
N HIS A 9 -4.92 -17.11 -24.45
CA HIS A 9 -4.09 -16.00 -24.93
C HIS A 9 -3.50 -16.30 -26.30
N THR A 10 -2.94 -17.50 -26.45
CA THR A 10 -2.53 -18.11 -27.72
C THR A 10 -2.91 -19.59 -27.70
N GLU A 11 -2.54 -20.35 -28.73
CA GLU A 11 -2.78 -21.81 -28.78
C GLU A 11 -2.19 -22.54 -27.56
N ASN A 12 -1.02 -22.11 -27.08
CA ASN A 12 -0.29 -22.77 -25.98
C ASN A 12 -0.13 -21.88 -24.73
N GLN A 13 -0.91 -20.81 -24.62
CA GLN A 13 -0.82 -19.89 -23.48
C GLN A 13 -2.19 -19.49 -22.99
N ILE A 14 -2.30 -19.39 -21.67
CA ILE A 14 -3.45 -18.83 -20.99
C ILE A 14 -3.07 -17.52 -20.31
N TRP A 15 -4.06 -16.64 -20.16
CA TRP A 15 -3.97 -15.45 -19.36
C TRP A 15 -4.82 -15.62 -18.12
N ILE A 16 -4.24 -15.28 -16.96
CA ILE A 16 -4.88 -15.40 -15.65
C ILE A 16 -4.90 -14.02 -14.99
N SER A 17 -6.03 -13.68 -14.37
CA SER A 17 -6.17 -12.50 -13.53
C SER A 17 -7.03 -12.80 -12.32
N GLY A 18 -6.55 -12.44 -11.13
CA GLY A 18 -7.26 -12.74 -9.89
C GLY A 18 -6.37 -12.65 -8.66
N ASN A 19 -6.81 -13.25 -7.56
CA ASN A 19 -6.05 -13.38 -6.33
C ASN A 19 -5.90 -14.87 -5.99
N PRO A 20 -4.77 -15.50 -6.35
CA PRO A 20 -4.49 -16.91 -6.07
C PRO A 20 -4.59 -17.27 -4.58
N THR A 21 -4.06 -16.44 -3.68
CA THR A 21 -4.15 -16.65 -2.22
C THR A 21 -5.60 -16.78 -1.75
N LYS A 22 -6.46 -15.83 -2.13
CA LYS A 22 -7.89 -15.86 -1.76
C LYS A 22 -8.60 -17.07 -2.37
N PHE A 23 -8.19 -17.53 -3.55
CA PHE A 23 -8.74 -18.74 -4.16
C PHE A 23 -8.34 -20.00 -3.37
N LEU A 24 -7.08 -20.10 -2.95
CA LEU A 24 -6.55 -21.27 -2.26
C LEU A 24 -7.06 -21.42 -0.81
N GLN A 25 -7.08 -20.33 -0.04
CA GLN A 25 -7.42 -20.37 1.39
C GLN A 25 -8.73 -19.62 1.76
N GLY A 26 -9.44 -19.05 0.78
CA GLY A 26 -10.73 -18.37 0.97
C GLY A 26 -10.66 -16.91 1.45
N HIS A 27 -9.49 -16.41 1.86
CA HIS A 27 -9.28 -15.03 2.30
C HIS A 27 -7.93 -14.44 1.86
N ASN A 28 -7.78 -13.11 1.96
CA ASN A 28 -6.53 -12.38 1.69
C ASN A 28 -6.11 -11.45 2.84
N ILE A 29 -6.48 -11.80 4.07
CA ILE A 29 -6.11 -11.05 5.30
C ILE A 29 -4.59 -11.12 5.57
N PHE A 30 -3.95 -12.21 5.17
CA PHE A 30 -2.51 -12.43 5.08
C PHE A 30 -2.25 -13.51 4.01
N GLY A 31 -1.00 -13.73 3.65
CA GLY A 31 -0.59 -14.74 2.67
C GLY A 31 0.92 -14.73 2.48
N SER A 32 1.43 -15.74 1.78
CA SER A 32 2.87 -15.84 1.47
C SER A 32 3.32 -14.78 0.47
N ASN A 33 4.56 -14.30 0.65
CA ASN A 33 5.28 -13.47 -0.32
C ASN A 33 5.97 -14.29 -1.43
N ASP A 34 6.03 -15.61 -1.28
CA ASP A 34 6.54 -16.52 -2.29
C ASP A 34 5.55 -16.66 -3.46
N LEU A 35 5.70 -15.75 -4.44
CA LEU A 35 4.85 -15.66 -5.62
C LEU A 35 4.86 -16.94 -6.45
N VAL A 36 6.04 -17.57 -6.59
CA VAL A 36 6.22 -18.78 -7.41
C VAL A 36 5.54 -19.97 -6.73
N HIS A 37 5.72 -20.14 -5.43
CA HIS A 37 5.04 -21.17 -4.65
C HIS A 37 3.51 -21.02 -4.70
N VAL A 38 3.00 -19.81 -4.45
CA VAL A 38 1.56 -19.54 -4.49
C VAL A 38 0.97 -19.83 -5.88
N MET A 39 1.67 -19.45 -6.95
CA MET A 39 1.22 -19.79 -8.30
C MET A 39 1.30 -21.28 -8.60
N GLY A 40 2.32 -21.98 -8.08
CA GLY A 40 2.44 -23.42 -8.18
C GLY A 40 1.23 -24.12 -7.58
N LEU A 41 0.87 -23.80 -6.33
CA LEU A 41 -0.31 -24.35 -5.65
C LEU A 41 -1.60 -24.02 -6.38
N PHE A 42 -1.72 -22.77 -6.84
CA PHE A 42 -2.88 -22.31 -7.58
C PHE A 42 -3.04 -23.07 -8.90
N PHE A 43 -1.95 -23.29 -9.65
CA PHE A 43 -2.00 -24.04 -10.89
C PHE A 43 -2.39 -25.51 -10.66
N ASP A 44 -1.88 -26.16 -9.61
CA ASP A 44 -2.32 -27.52 -9.25
C ASP A 44 -3.81 -27.56 -8.93
N ALA A 45 -4.34 -26.52 -8.29
CA ALA A 45 -5.77 -26.42 -8.03
C ALA A 45 -6.57 -26.22 -9.32
N LEU A 46 -6.06 -25.47 -10.30
CA LEU A 46 -6.70 -25.32 -11.61
C LEU A 46 -6.76 -26.63 -12.41
N LEU A 47 -5.74 -27.48 -12.32
CA LEU A 47 -5.72 -28.78 -12.99
C LEU A 47 -6.81 -29.75 -12.50
N LYS A 48 -7.47 -29.46 -11.38
CA LYS A 48 -8.60 -30.24 -10.85
C LYS A 48 -9.94 -29.90 -11.52
N PHE A 49 -9.97 -28.89 -12.39
CA PHE A 49 -11.17 -28.48 -13.13
C PHE A 49 -11.08 -28.94 -14.58
N ASP A 50 -11.62 -30.13 -14.86
CA ASP A 50 -11.60 -30.74 -16.20
C ASP A 50 -12.17 -29.81 -17.30
N ASP A 51 -13.22 -29.05 -16.95
CA ASP A 51 -13.88 -28.11 -17.87
C ASP A 51 -12.97 -26.95 -18.34
N LEU A 52 -11.84 -26.71 -17.69
CA LEU A 52 -10.86 -25.72 -18.16
C LEU A 52 -9.99 -26.25 -19.31
N GLY A 53 -9.98 -27.57 -19.55
CA GLY A 53 -9.20 -28.19 -20.64
C GLY A 53 -7.69 -28.02 -20.52
N LEU A 54 -7.17 -27.76 -19.31
CA LEU A 54 -5.75 -27.59 -19.07
C LEU A 54 -5.04 -28.95 -19.10
N SER A 55 -4.15 -29.14 -20.06
CA SER A 55 -3.33 -30.35 -20.19
C SER A 55 -1.88 -29.99 -20.51
N PRO A 56 -1.14 -29.38 -19.56
CA PRO A 56 0.25 -29.02 -19.77
C PRO A 56 1.10 -30.28 -19.96
N ASP A 57 2.05 -30.24 -20.88
CA ASP A 57 3.09 -31.26 -20.93
C ASP A 57 4.05 -31.13 -19.73
N PRO A 58 4.91 -32.14 -19.46
CA PRO A 58 5.81 -32.10 -18.30
C PRO A 58 6.77 -30.90 -18.28
N PHE A 59 7.21 -30.40 -19.44
CA PHE A 59 8.09 -29.24 -19.54
C PHE A 59 7.33 -27.94 -19.28
N GLN A 60 6.11 -27.82 -19.79
CA GLN A 60 5.22 -26.68 -19.50
C GLN A 60 4.86 -26.63 -18.01
N TYR A 61 4.56 -27.77 -17.40
CA TYR A 61 4.28 -27.85 -15.98
C TYR A 61 5.50 -27.42 -15.14
N ALA A 62 6.69 -27.96 -15.44
CA ALA A 62 7.93 -27.56 -14.78
C ALA A 62 8.21 -26.06 -14.95
N ALA A 63 8.07 -25.53 -16.17
CA ALA A 63 8.24 -24.10 -16.44
C ALA A 63 7.32 -23.23 -15.56
N ILE A 64 6.06 -23.64 -15.37
CA ILE A 64 5.12 -22.94 -14.49
C ILE A 64 5.56 -23.05 -13.03
N LYS A 65 6.00 -24.22 -12.57
CA LYS A 65 6.48 -24.41 -11.19
C LYS A 65 7.75 -23.64 -10.88
N ASP A 66 8.59 -23.43 -11.88
CA ASP A 66 9.87 -22.74 -11.76
C ASP A 66 9.75 -21.23 -12.03
N GLY A 67 8.54 -20.69 -12.23
CA GLY A 67 8.34 -19.25 -12.40
C GLY A 67 8.59 -18.71 -13.82
N HIS A 68 8.69 -19.57 -14.84
CA HIS A 68 8.94 -19.17 -16.23
C HIS A 68 7.67 -18.69 -16.94
N TYR A 69 7.02 -17.67 -16.39
CA TYR A 69 5.85 -17.03 -16.96
C TYR A 69 5.88 -15.51 -16.77
N ALA A 70 5.21 -14.80 -17.69
CA ALA A 70 5.20 -13.35 -17.71
C ALA A 70 4.17 -12.76 -16.74
N LEU A 71 4.58 -11.71 -16.03
CA LEU A 71 3.75 -10.94 -15.11
C LEU A 71 3.34 -9.62 -15.75
N SER A 72 2.03 -9.41 -15.88
CA SER A 72 1.47 -8.15 -16.40
C SER A 72 1.08 -7.16 -15.30
N ARG A 73 0.86 -7.66 -14.08
CA ARG A 73 0.58 -6.88 -12.88
C ARG A 73 0.79 -7.75 -11.65
N VAL A 74 1.39 -7.18 -10.61
CA VAL A 74 1.50 -7.78 -9.27
C VAL A 74 1.06 -6.74 -8.24
N ASP A 75 0.22 -7.15 -7.31
CA ASP A 75 -0.18 -6.33 -6.16
C ASP A 75 0.52 -6.91 -4.92
N VAL A 76 1.64 -6.33 -4.51
CA VAL A 76 2.36 -6.71 -3.27
C VAL A 76 1.81 -5.93 -2.10
N ASN A 77 1.80 -6.52 -0.91
CA ASN A 77 1.09 -5.94 0.22
C ASN A 77 1.62 -6.42 1.57
N GLU A 78 1.59 -5.52 2.54
CA GLU A 78 1.96 -5.81 3.93
C GLU A 78 1.02 -5.11 4.89
N SER A 79 0.82 -5.71 6.06
CA SER A 79 -0.02 -5.18 7.13
C SER A 79 0.81 -4.71 8.31
N TRP A 80 0.33 -3.68 9.01
CA TRP A 80 0.82 -3.27 10.31
C TRP A 80 -0.32 -3.32 11.32
N HIS A 81 -0.04 -3.85 12.51
CA HIS A 81 -1.01 -3.84 13.60
C HIS A 81 -0.89 -2.56 14.41
N LEU A 82 -2.03 -1.85 14.51
CA LEU A 82 -2.24 -0.84 15.54
C LEU A 82 -3.13 -1.41 16.66
N ASP A 83 -3.36 -0.65 17.72
CA ASP A 83 -4.07 -1.16 18.89
C ASP A 83 -5.51 -1.58 18.57
N ASN A 84 -6.20 -0.83 17.70
CA ASN A 84 -7.58 -1.08 17.31
C ASN A 84 -7.96 -0.40 15.99
N SER A 85 -9.18 -0.68 15.51
CA SER A 85 -9.70 -0.14 14.24
C SER A 85 -9.84 1.38 14.21
N LYS A 86 -10.09 2.04 15.36
CA LYS A 86 -10.16 3.51 15.41
C LYS A 86 -8.80 4.12 15.13
N ASP A 87 -7.74 3.54 15.67
CA ASP A 87 -6.37 4.01 15.46
C ASP A 87 -5.93 3.76 14.02
N VAL A 88 -6.29 2.61 13.42
CA VAL A 88 -6.06 2.34 11.99
C VAL A 88 -6.68 3.43 11.13
N LEU A 89 -7.94 3.77 11.38
CA LEU A 89 -8.64 4.80 10.61
C LEU A 89 -8.10 6.20 10.87
N ALA A 90 -7.71 6.52 12.11
CA ALA A 90 -7.07 7.79 12.44
C ALA A 90 -5.73 7.94 11.71
N TRP A 91 -4.95 6.86 11.65
CA TRP A 91 -3.68 6.82 10.93
C TRP A 91 -3.86 7.03 9.43
N ILE A 92 -4.82 6.34 8.78
CA ILE A 92 -5.07 6.49 7.34
C ILE A 92 -5.51 7.92 6.99
N ARG A 93 -6.37 8.52 7.82
CA ARG A 93 -6.80 9.91 7.64
C ARG A 93 -5.61 10.87 7.74
N ALA A 94 -4.77 10.70 8.76
CA ALA A 94 -3.57 11.51 8.94
C ALA A 94 -2.59 11.32 7.77
N LEU A 95 -2.40 10.09 7.29
CA LEU A 95 -1.53 9.81 6.15
C LEU A 95 -1.99 10.56 4.90
N GLY A 96 -3.26 10.46 4.52
CA GLY A 96 -3.71 11.09 3.27
C GLY A 96 -3.80 12.62 3.32
N THR A 97 -3.77 13.24 4.52
CA THR A 97 -3.65 14.71 4.64
C THR A 97 -2.20 15.20 4.70
N THR A 98 -1.26 14.36 5.16
CA THR A 98 0.12 14.77 5.45
C THR A 98 1.17 14.23 4.48
N ALA A 99 0.92 13.08 3.87
CA ALA A 99 1.83 12.45 2.93
C ALA A 99 1.70 13.07 1.55
N TYR A 100 2.85 13.35 0.92
CA TYR A 100 2.92 13.80 -0.46
C TYR A 100 3.95 12.99 -1.24
N MET A 101 3.93 13.13 -2.55
CA MET A 101 5.02 12.67 -3.39
C MET A 101 5.62 13.86 -4.11
N LYS A 102 6.94 14.02 -3.99
CA LYS A 102 7.75 15.11 -4.58
C LYS A 102 7.32 15.59 -5.96
N HIS A 103 6.91 14.65 -6.81
CA HIS A 103 6.57 14.90 -8.22
C HIS A 103 5.13 14.58 -8.59
N ARG A 104 4.28 14.17 -7.63
CA ARG A 104 2.90 13.72 -7.90
C ARG A 104 1.84 14.33 -6.98
N GLY A 105 2.25 15.13 -5.98
CA GLY A 105 1.35 15.85 -5.10
C GLY A 105 0.81 15.00 -3.95
N ALA A 106 -0.21 15.51 -3.28
CA ALA A 106 -0.82 14.91 -2.10
C ALA A 106 -1.55 13.58 -2.39
N GLY A 107 -1.76 12.79 -1.34
CA GLY A 107 -2.62 11.60 -1.39
C GLY A 107 -4.05 11.91 -1.86
N GLN A 108 -4.67 10.97 -2.56
CA GLN A 108 -6.06 11.05 -3.00
C GLN A 108 -6.92 10.07 -2.20
N PHE A 109 -8.03 10.53 -1.63
CA PHE A 109 -8.98 9.64 -0.97
C PHE A 109 -10.03 9.08 -1.93
N SER A 110 -10.46 7.85 -1.68
CA SER A 110 -11.65 7.25 -2.27
C SER A 110 -12.32 6.38 -1.21
N GLY A 111 -13.37 6.90 -0.55
CA GLY A 111 -13.88 6.32 0.69
C GLY A 111 -12.80 6.38 1.79
N ASP A 112 -12.63 5.27 2.52
CA ASP A 112 -11.65 5.12 3.60
C ASP A 112 -10.25 4.69 3.13
N THR A 113 -9.99 4.73 1.82
CA THR A 113 -8.68 4.34 1.26
C THR A 113 -7.92 5.57 0.77
N ALA A 114 -6.68 5.72 1.24
CA ALA A 114 -5.72 6.69 0.74
C ALA A 114 -4.94 6.10 -0.45
N TYR A 115 -4.82 6.86 -1.54
CA TYR A 115 -4.13 6.46 -2.76
C TYR A 115 -2.97 7.40 -3.09
N PHE A 116 -1.88 6.81 -3.56
CA PHE A 116 -0.74 7.55 -4.12
C PHE A 116 -0.51 7.08 -5.55
N GLY A 117 -0.44 8.03 -6.49
CA GLY A 117 -0.24 7.70 -7.90
C GLY A 117 -1.42 6.92 -8.51
N LYS A 118 -2.65 7.11 -8.02
CA LYS A 118 -3.88 6.37 -8.41
C LYS A 118 -4.01 6.11 -9.91
N ASN A 119 -3.73 7.13 -10.74
CA ASN A 119 -3.89 7.08 -12.20
C ASN A 119 -2.60 6.70 -12.96
N SER A 120 -1.57 6.25 -12.25
CA SER A 120 -0.31 5.86 -12.84
C SER A 120 -0.44 4.58 -13.67
N ARG A 121 0.17 4.58 -14.85
CA ARG A 121 0.30 3.39 -15.70
C ARG A 121 1.42 2.43 -15.25
N ARG A 122 2.24 2.84 -14.28
CA ARG A 122 3.40 2.08 -13.78
C ARG A 122 3.10 1.46 -12.43
N TRP A 123 2.92 2.26 -11.40
CA TRP A 123 2.64 1.77 -10.06
C TRP A 123 1.73 2.72 -9.28
N SER A 124 1.01 2.21 -8.29
CA SER A 124 0.21 3.02 -7.36
C SER A 124 0.20 2.39 -5.97
N LEU A 125 0.25 3.18 -4.91
CA LEU A 125 0.06 2.70 -3.54
C LEU A 125 -1.38 2.92 -3.07
N LYS A 126 -1.84 2.02 -2.22
CA LYS A 126 -3.13 2.12 -1.50
C LYS A 126 -2.88 1.83 -0.03
N CYS A 127 -3.52 2.61 0.82
CA CYS A 127 -3.52 2.39 2.26
C CYS A 127 -4.95 2.37 2.78
N TYR A 128 -5.34 1.29 3.48
CA TYR A 128 -6.71 1.10 3.95
C TYR A 128 -6.80 0.20 5.19
N SER A 129 -7.96 0.23 5.85
CA SER A 129 -8.29 -0.67 6.97
C SER A 129 -8.76 -2.01 6.44
N LYS A 130 -8.04 -3.09 6.75
CA LYS A 130 -8.42 -4.43 6.29
C LYS A 130 -9.73 -4.90 6.94
N GLY A 131 -9.96 -4.53 8.20
CA GLY A 131 -11.20 -4.79 8.93
C GLY A 131 -12.42 -4.15 8.26
N ASN A 132 -12.31 -2.88 7.82
CA ASN A 132 -13.39 -2.24 7.07
C ASN A 132 -13.58 -2.90 5.70
N GLU A 133 -12.51 -3.30 5.01
CA GLU A 133 -12.61 -3.95 3.69
C GLU A 133 -13.42 -5.25 3.74
N ILE A 134 -13.19 -6.11 4.74
CA ILE A 134 -13.96 -7.35 4.90
C ILE A 134 -15.39 -7.13 5.38
N ALA A 135 -15.75 -5.94 5.86
CA ALA A 135 -17.13 -5.59 6.19
C ALA A 135 -17.92 -5.11 4.97
N VAL A 136 -17.26 -4.75 3.86
CA VAL A 136 -17.92 -4.29 2.64
C VAL A 136 -18.62 -5.46 1.95
N ARG A 137 -19.87 -5.22 1.50
CA ARG A 137 -20.65 -6.21 0.74
C ARG A 137 -19.88 -6.70 -0.49
N GLY A 138 -19.75 -8.03 -0.62
CA GLY A 138 -19.01 -8.68 -1.70
C GLY A 138 -17.51 -8.90 -1.44
N HIS A 139 -16.99 -8.32 -0.36
CA HIS A 139 -15.60 -8.51 0.10
C HIS A 139 -15.50 -9.38 1.36
N GLY A 140 -16.62 -9.58 2.04
CA GLY A 140 -16.71 -10.37 3.26
C GLY A 140 -16.21 -11.80 3.16
N LEU A 141 -15.85 -12.30 4.34
CA LEU A 141 -15.41 -13.66 4.56
C LEU A 141 -16.60 -14.63 4.47
N HIS A 142 -16.33 -15.84 3.97
CA HIS A 142 -17.28 -16.94 4.11
C HIS A 142 -17.62 -17.13 5.60
N PRO A 143 -18.87 -17.50 5.97
CA PRO A 143 -19.26 -17.70 7.37
C PRO A 143 -18.27 -18.56 8.18
N ASP A 144 -17.75 -19.63 7.59
CA ASP A 144 -16.80 -20.53 8.26
C ASP A 144 -15.43 -19.89 8.55
N LEU A 145 -15.10 -18.78 7.88
CA LEU A 145 -13.88 -18.01 8.08
C LEU A 145 -14.09 -16.80 9.01
N GLN A 146 -15.30 -16.55 9.49
CA GLN A 146 -15.59 -15.46 10.43
C GLN A 146 -15.23 -15.81 11.88
N ILE A 147 -14.05 -16.40 12.08
CA ILE A 147 -13.54 -16.73 13.40
C ILE A 147 -13.00 -15.47 14.12
N PRO A 148 -13.07 -15.40 15.46
CA PRO A 148 -12.65 -14.23 16.23
C PRO A 148 -11.22 -13.78 15.93
N GLU A 149 -10.28 -14.72 15.79
CA GLU A 149 -8.86 -14.45 15.59
C GLU A 149 -8.61 -13.74 14.25
N LEU A 150 -9.26 -14.19 13.17
CA LEU A 150 -9.13 -13.61 11.83
C LEU A 150 -9.76 -12.21 11.76
N ILE A 151 -10.91 -12.02 12.40
CA ILE A 151 -11.58 -10.73 12.50
C ILE A 151 -10.74 -9.75 13.33
N GLN A 152 -10.18 -10.20 14.45
CA GLN A 152 -9.34 -9.36 15.30
C GLN A 152 -8.06 -8.93 14.58
N TYR A 153 -7.42 -9.85 13.86
CA TYR A 153 -6.26 -9.54 13.01
C TYR A 153 -6.62 -8.47 11.97
N ALA A 154 -7.69 -8.66 11.23
CA ALA A 154 -8.12 -7.71 10.20
C ALA A 154 -8.47 -6.32 10.78
N ASN A 155 -9.13 -6.26 11.94
CA ASN A 155 -9.52 -5.00 12.59
C ASN A 155 -8.34 -4.16 13.06
N LYS A 156 -7.21 -4.78 13.39
CA LYS A 156 -5.96 -4.10 13.76
C LYS A 156 -5.07 -3.81 12.57
N SER A 157 -5.34 -4.42 11.41
CA SER A 157 -4.51 -4.34 10.21
C SER A 157 -4.74 -3.05 9.43
N LEU A 158 -3.74 -2.17 9.50
CA LEU A 158 -3.44 -1.15 8.51
C LEU A 158 -2.74 -1.82 7.31
N ARG A 159 -3.40 -1.88 6.15
CA ARG A 159 -2.82 -2.51 4.96
C ARG A 159 -2.26 -1.47 4.02
N ILE A 160 -1.04 -1.69 3.54
CA ILE A 160 -0.46 -0.96 2.41
C ILE A 160 -0.25 -1.93 1.24
N GLU A 161 -0.70 -1.54 0.05
CA GLU A 161 -0.53 -2.32 -1.18
C GLU A 161 0.18 -1.48 -2.25
N ALA A 162 1.21 -2.04 -2.87
CA ALA A 162 1.79 -1.52 -4.11
C ALA A 162 1.25 -2.31 -5.30
N VAL A 163 0.47 -1.64 -6.14
CA VAL A 163 0.02 -2.17 -7.43
C VAL A 163 1.05 -1.85 -8.48
N ILE A 164 1.82 -2.83 -8.92
CA ILE A 164 2.90 -2.68 -9.90
C ILE A 164 2.43 -3.27 -11.23
N ARG A 165 2.43 -2.46 -12.28
CA ARG A 165 1.92 -2.81 -13.61
C ARG A 165 3.08 -3.10 -14.55
N GLN A 166 2.78 -3.74 -15.67
CA GLN A 166 3.76 -4.26 -16.65
C GLN A 166 4.88 -3.28 -17.04
N LEU A 167 4.57 -2.00 -17.26
CA LEU A 167 5.58 -1.00 -17.62
C LEU A 167 6.64 -0.80 -16.54
N GLU A 168 6.25 -0.96 -15.27
CA GLU A 168 7.15 -0.88 -14.14
C GLU A 168 7.90 -2.19 -13.94
N LEU A 169 7.20 -3.33 -13.98
CA LEU A 169 7.79 -4.66 -13.86
C LEU A 169 8.94 -4.84 -14.87
N LYS A 170 8.71 -4.49 -16.14
CA LYS A 170 9.75 -4.53 -17.18
C LYS A 170 10.93 -3.59 -16.90
N ARG A 171 10.66 -2.40 -16.37
CA ARG A 171 11.71 -1.41 -16.06
C ARG A 171 12.65 -1.91 -14.97
N ILE A 172 12.11 -2.63 -13.98
CA ILE A 172 12.86 -3.14 -12.83
C ILE A 172 13.30 -4.61 -12.98
N GLY A 173 13.03 -5.24 -14.13
CA GLY A 173 13.42 -6.62 -14.42
C GLY A 173 12.60 -7.70 -13.69
N LEU A 174 11.40 -7.36 -13.18
CA LEU A 174 10.52 -8.25 -12.41
C LEU A 174 9.27 -8.68 -13.20
N ASP A 175 9.30 -8.61 -14.54
CA ASP A 175 8.19 -9.05 -15.38
C ASP A 175 8.17 -10.56 -15.67
N VAL A 176 9.12 -11.32 -15.11
CA VAL A 176 9.13 -12.78 -15.11
C VAL A 176 9.16 -13.26 -13.66
N ALA A 177 8.32 -14.23 -13.30
CA ALA A 177 8.17 -14.67 -11.92
C ALA A 177 9.42 -15.31 -11.32
N SER A 178 10.23 -16.01 -12.11
CA SER A 178 11.52 -16.58 -11.67
C SER A 178 12.57 -15.54 -11.28
N ASN A 179 12.35 -14.25 -11.58
CA ASN A 179 13.20 -13.16 -11.10
C ASN A 179 12.81 -12.66 -9.70
N TRP A 180 11.75 -13.21 -9.10
CA TRP A 180 11.31 -12.86 -7.75
C TRP A 180 11.91 -13.85 -6.75
N ASP A 181 12.50 -13.31 -5.68
CA ASP A 181 12.86 -14.05 -4.49
C ASP A 181 11.80 -13.85 -3.39
N ILE A 182 11.88 -14.63 -2.31
CA ILE A 182 10.94 -14.62 -1.19
C ILE A 182 10.80 -13.23 -0.55
N ASP A 183 11.88 -12.46 -0.52
CA ASP A 183 11.93 -11.12 0.09
C ASP A 183 11.57 -10.00 -0.91
N THR A 184 11.53 -10.29 -2.21
CA THR A 184 11.34 -9.26 -3.26
C THR A 184 10.03 -8.49 -3.09
N ALA A 185 8.96 -9.16 -2.65
CA ALA A 185 7.66 -8.52 -2.47
C ALA A 185 7.68 -7.48 -1.33
N GLU A 186 8.30 -7.83 -0.19
CA GLU A 186 8.45 -6.95 0.96
C GLU A 186 9.39 -5.78 0.63
N GLU A 187 10.58 -6.07 0.09
CA GLU A 187 11.56 -5.05 -0.29
C GLU A 187 11.00 -4.03 -1.27
N LEU A 188 10.27 -4.50 -2.27
CA LEU A 188 9.66 -3.64 -3.28
C LEU A 188 8.59 -2.74 -2.67
N LEU A 189 7.76 -3.27 -1.77
CA LEU A 189 6.77 -2.47 -1.06
C LEU A 189 7.45 -1.42 -0.17
N LEU A 190 8.44 -1.82 0.63
CA LEU A 190 9.20 -0.93 1.49
C LEU A 190 9.89 0.17 0.69
N ASN A 191 10.45 -0.14 -0.49
CA ASN A 191 11.04 0.84 -1.38
C ASN A 191 10.01 1.90 -1.84
N TYR A 192 8.80 1.47 -2.24
CA TYR A 192 7.76 2.41 -2.63
C TYR A 192 7.25 3.25 -1.44
N ILE A 193 7.19 2.66 -0.25
CA ILE A 193 6.84 3.35 0.99
C ILE A 193 7.90 4.40 1.35
N GLN A 194 9.19 4.07 1.29
CA GLN A 194 10.30 4.99 1.57
C GLN A 194 10.33 6.19 0.61
N ASN A 195 9.86 5.99 -0.62
CA ASN A 195 9.73 7.07 -1.62
C ASN A 195 8.50 7.97 -1.39
N LEU A 196 7.62 7.63 -0.44
CA LEU A 196 6.66 8.60 0.07
C LEU A 196 7.44 9.62 0.90
N GLU A 197 7.71 10.78 0.31
CA GLU A 197 8.11 11.95 1.09
C GLU A 197 6.93 12.33 1.98
N MET A 198 6.95 11.83 3.21
CA MET A 198 6.18 12.47 4.25
C MET A 198 6.66 13.92 4.28
N SER A 199 5.75 14.87 4.48
CA SER A 199 6.19 16.15 4.99
C SER A 199 6.88 15.88 6.30
N ASP A 200 8.20 15.73 6.21
CA ASP A 200 9.11 15.77 7.33
C ASP A 200 8.71 17.02 8.08
N VAL A 201 8.01 16.78 9.17
CA VAL A 201 7.81 17.73 10.22
C VAL A 201 7.15 19.01 9.73
N TYR A 202 5.81 19.06 9.82
CA TYR A 202 5.12 20.34 9.84
C TYR A 202 5.67 21.30 10.92
N MET A 203 6.44 20.78 11.86
CA MET A 203 7.24 21.58 12.78
C MET A 203 8.71 21.51 12.42
N LEU A 204 9.31 22.61 12.00
CA LEU A 204 10.77 22.65 11.92
C LEU A 204 11.39 22.19 13.25
N LYS A 205 12.42 21.34 13.20
CA LYS A 205 13.23 21.03 14.38
C LYS A 205 13.83 22.33 14.92
N ASP A 206 14.04 22.42 16.24
CA ASP A 206 14.47 23.65 16.91
C ASP A 206 15.78 24.22 16.32
N ASP A 207 16.70 23.35 15.92
CA ASP A 207 17.95 23.69 15.23
C ASP A 207 17.71 24.36 13.87
N VAL A 208 16.75 23.88 13.08
CA VAL A 208 16.37 24.51 11.81
C VAL A 208 15.63 25.82 12.06
N LEU A 209 14.77 25.88 13.08
CA LEU A 209 14.06 27.11 13.50
C LEU A 209 15.02 28.25 13.79
N ASP A 210 16.16 27.95 14.42
CA ASP A 210 17.20 28.92 14.76
C ASP A 210 17.91 29.48 13.52
N THR A 211 17.96 28.72 12.42
CA THR A 211 18.53 29.19 11.15
C THR A 211 17.62 30.11 10.34
N LEU A 212 16.30 30.16 10.63
CA LEU A 212 15.40 31.02 9.85
C LEU A 212 15.65 32.50 10.13
N PRO A 213 15.62 33.34 9.08
CA PRO A 213 15.47 34.78 9.24
C PRO A 213 14.25 35.12 10.10
N THR A 214 14.38 36.07 11.02
CA THR A 214 13.32 36.48 11.98
C THR A 214 11.96 36.69 11.32
N ARG A 215 11.95 37.28 10.13
CA ARG A 215 10.73 37.49 9.34
C ARG A 215 10.02 36.18 8.97
N LEU A 216 10.77 35.17 8.53
CA LEU A 216 10.21 33.88 8.15
C LEU A 216 9.74 33.10 9.37
N ARG A 217 10.47 33.22 10.49
CA ARG A 217 10.08 32.62 11.78
C ARG A 217 8.73 33.15 12.27
N MET A 218 8.48 34.46 12.16
CA MET A 218 7.17 35.05 12.50
C MET A 218 6.04 34.54 11.60
N VAL A 219 6.27 34.46 10.28
CA VAL A 219 5.25 33.93 9.34
C VAL A 219 4.98 32.46 9.61
N TYR A 220 6.02 31.67 9.90
CA TYR A 220 5.87 30.29 10.31
C TYR A 220 5.06 30.16 11.61
N GLN A 221 5.30 31.01 12.63
CA GLN A 221 4.50 30.98 13.86
C GLN A 221 3.03 31.36 13.61
N SER A 222 2.74 32.37 12.79
CA SER A 222 1.36 32.70 12.39
C SER A 222 0.69 31.58 11.62
N TRP A 223 1.41 30.95 10.69
CA TRP A 223 0.93 29.76 9.99
C TRP A 223 0.62 28.64 10.98
N MET A 224 1.56 28.28 11.85
CA MET A 224 1.38 27.30 12.93
C MET A 224 0.18 27.66 13.81
N ASN A 225 -0.08 28.95 13.98
CA ASN A 225 -1.22 29.44 14.73
C ASN A 225 -2.59 29.30 14.03
N GLY A 226 -2.62 28.88 12.77
CA GLY A 226 -3.83 28.72 11.99
C GLY A 226 -4.34 30.03 11.39
N ASP A 227 -3.50 31.08 11.41
CA ASP A 227 -3.87 32.38 10.86
C ASP A 227 -4.02 32.30 9.33
N ASP A 228 -5.05 32.95 8.76
CA ASP A 228 -5.21 33.02 7.30
C ASP A 228 -4.20 34.00 6.69
N LEU A 229 -3.03 33.47 6.33
CA LEU A 229 -1.95 34.25 5.75
C LEU A 229 -2.32 34.93 4.42
N LYS A 230 -3.32 34.43 3.68
CA LYS A 230 -3.76 35.08 2.43
C LYS A 230 -4.59 36.34 2.71
N GLN A 231 -5.19 36.45 3.89
CA GLN A 231 -5.84 37.67 4.36
C GLN A 231 -4.85 38.65 4.99
N ILE A 232 -3.82 38.14 5.66
CA ILE A 232 -2.82 38.96 6.36
C ILE A 232 -1.79 39.55 5.39
N MET A 233 -1.42 38.81 4.34
CA MET A 233 -0.36 39.19 3.42
C MET A 233 -0.93 39.57 2.05
N THR A 234 -0.32 40.56 1.40
CA THR A 234 -0.61 40.81 -0.01
C THR A 234 -0.21 39.60 -0.86
N LYS A 235 -0.97 39.33 -1.92
CA LYS A 235 -0.75 38.18 -2.83
C LYS A 235 0.72 38.05 -3.29
N PRO A 236 1.43 39.10 -3.73
CA PRO A 236 2.85 38.98 -4.11
C PRO A 236 3.76 38.60 -2.93
N THR A 237 3.47 39.11 -1.73
CA THR A 237 4.24 38.81 -0.53
C THR A 237 4.04 37.37 -0.09
N PHE A 238 2.80 36.88 -0.14
CA PHE A 238 2.47 35.50 0.19
C PHE A 238 3.29 34.51 -0.65
N TYR A 239 3.26 34.63 -1.99
CA TYR A 239 3.98 33.70 -2.86
C TYR A 239 5.51 33.81 -2.74
N ARG A 240 6.04 35.03 -2.52
CA ARG A 240 7.47 35.22 -2.26
C ARG A 240 7.92 34.52 -0.97
N VAL A 241 7.15 34.67 0.11
CA VAL A 241 7.47 34.07 1.41
C VAL A 241 7.25 32.56 1.40
N ARG A 242 6.20 32.07 0.75
CA ARG A 242 5.99 30.63 0.49
C ARG A 242 7.22 30.02 -0.17
N LYS A 243 7.72 30.61 -1.27
CA LYS A 243 8.91 30.12 -1.97
C LYS A 243 10.18 30.14 -1.10
N GLN A 244 10.25 31.03 -0.11
CA GLN A 244 11.36 31.07 0.83
C GLN A 244 11.25 29.97 1.89
N LEU A 245 10.05 29.70 2.39
CA LEU A 245 9.76 28.65 3.38
C LEU A 245 9.76 27.23 2.78
N GLU A 246 9.43 27.09 1.49
CA GLU A 246 9.54 25.83 0.74
C GLU A 246 10.97 25.28 0.74
N LYS A 247 11.99 26.15 0.80
CA LYS A 247 13.40 25.74 0.93
C LYS A 247 13.69 24.99 2.24
N TYR A 248 12.85 25.20 3.24
CA TYR A 248 12.93 24.56 4.56
C TYR A 248 11.84 23.47 4.72
N GLY A 249 11.19 23.06 3.63
CA GLY A 249 10.15 22.02 3.65
C GLY A 249 8.76 22.48 4.08
N ILE A 250 8.53 23.79 4.28
CA ILE A 250 7.23 24.32 4.72
C ILE A 250 6.45 24.90 3.54
N ASP A 251 5.24 24.38 3.30
CA ASP A 251 4.26 25.01 2.42
C ASP A 251 3.12 25.68 3.21
N ILE A 252 3.27 27.00 3.42
CA ILE A 252 2.27 27.83 4.11
C ILE A 252 0.93 27.99 3.38
N ALA A 253 0.79 27.42 2.18
CA ALA A 253 -0.50 27.34 1.49
C ALA A 253 -1.36 26.15 1.95
N THR A 254 -0.78 25.24 2.75
CA THR A 254 -1.48 24.10 3.35
C THR A 254 -2.03 24.46 4.74
N PRO A 255 -3.07 23.78 5.25
CA PRO A 255 -3.54 23.98 6.63
C PRO A 255 -2.45 23.72 7.66
N SER A 256 -2.44 24.51 8.75
CA SER A 256 -1.49 24.29 9.84
C SER A 256 -1.83 23.04 10.66
N PRO A 257 -0.85 22.45 11.37
CA PRO A 257 -0.97 21.17 12.04
C PRO A 257 -1.67 21.28 13.39
N LYS A 258 -2.41 22.36 13.66
CA LYS A 258 -2.83 22.76 15.02
C LYS A 258 -3.78 21.79 15.72
N GLU A 259 -4.23 20.74 15.05
CA GLU A 259 -4.71 19.58 15.79
C GLU A 259 -3.51 18.73 16.21
N LYS A 260 -3.15 18.82 17.49
CA LYS A 260 -2.50 17.72 18.22
C LYS A 260 -3.41 16.50 18.11
N THR A 261 -3.37 15.85 16.97
CA THR A 261 -3.94 14.54 16.80
C THR A 261 -3.03 13.61 17.59
N ASN A 262 -3.60 12.73 18.41
CA ASN A 262 -2.89 11.61 19.05
C ASN A 262 -2.40 10.58 18.00
N VAL A 263 -2.03 11.06 16.81
CA VAL A 263 -1.56 10.29 15.69
C VAL A 263 -0.17 9.83 16.07
N ILE A 264 -0.06 8.52 16.30
CA ILE A 264 1.19 7.78 16.28
C ILE A 264 2.04 8.38 15.17
N PRO A 265 3.27 8.89 15.43
CA PRO A 265 4.09 9.50 14.41
C PRO A 265 4.11 8.57 13.21
N LEU A 266 3.63 9.03 12.05
CA LEU A 266 3.44 8.19 10.86
C LEU A 266 4.74 7.42 10.53
N ILE A 267 5.88 8.07 10.78
CA ILE A 267 7.25 7.51 10.76
C ILE A 267 7.40 6.21 11.56
N ARG A 268 6.85 6.10 12.79
CA ARG A 268 6.97 4.88 13.62
C ARG A 268 6.29 3.66 13.03
N VAL A 269 5.21 3.85 12.27
CA VAL A 269 4.53 2.74 11.58
C VAL A 269 5.28 2.36 10.31
N LEU A 270 5.91 3.33 9.63
CA LEU A 270 6.78 3.06 8.48
C LEU A 270 8.12 2.43 8.88
N GLU A 271 8.60 2.68 10.10
CA GLU A 271 9.80 2.06 10.70
C GLU A 271 9.52 0.72 11.38
N ALA A 272 8.24 0.42 11.68
CA ALA A 272 7.85 -0.84 12.26
C ALA A 272 7.91 -1.97 11.23
N LYS A 273 8.27 -3.17 11.66
CA LYS A 273 8.17 -4.35 10.80
C LYS A 273 6.71 -4.70 10.52
N PRO A 274 6.37 -5.12 9.29
CA PRO A 274 5.08 -5.72 9.01
C PRO A 274 4.71 -6.82 9.99
N VAL A 275 3.42 -6.95 10.28
CA VAL A 275 2.92 -8.12 11.00
C VAL A 275 2.90 -9.30 10.03
N GLY A 276 3.70 -10.31 10.36
CA GLY A 276 3.73 -11.58 9.62
C GLY A 276 2.51 -12.45 9.89
N ILE A 277 2.52 -13.63 9.29
CA ILE A 277 1.48 -14.64 9.49
C ILE A 277 1.61 -15.23 10.91
N PRO A 278 0.55 -15.22 11.74
CA PRO A 278 0.63 -15.74 13.10
C PRO A 278 0.57 -17.27 13.14
N ASP A 279 1.24 -17.89 14.13
CA ASP A 279 1.33 -19.36 14.26
C ASP A 279 -0.04 -20.07 14.25
N TRP A 280 -1.03 -19.50 14.95
CA TRP A 280 -2.37 -20.05 15.01
C TRP A 280 -3.04 -20.16 13.61
N ALA A 281 -2.63 -19.35 12.64
CA ALA A 281 -3.17 -19.44 11.28
C ALA A 281 -2.67 -20.70 10.57
N TYR A 282 -1.40 -21.08 10.80
CA TYR A 282 -0.86 -22.35 10.30
C TYR A 282 -1.52 -23.55 11.00
N GLU A 283 -1.67 -23.49 12.32
CA GLU A 283 -2.35 -24.55 13.11
C GLU A 283 -3.78 -24.80 12.62
N LYS A 284 -4.51 -23.73 12.27
CA LYS A 284 -5.88 -23.77 11.76
C LYS A 284 -5.96 -23.99 10.24
N ARG A 285 -4.84 -24.16 9.54
CA ARG A 285 -4.77 -24.36 8.08
C ARG A 285 -5.44 -23.24 7.27
N LEU A 286 -5.20 -22.00 7.69
CA LEU A 286 -5.71 -20.78 7.06
C LEU A 286 -4.69 -20.15 6.08
N VAL A 287 -3.58 -20.84 5.85
CA VAL A 287 -2.49 -20.44 4.96
C VAL A 287 -2.33 -21.53 3.93
N ALA A 288 -2.39 -21.14 2.66
CA ALA A 288 -2.10 -22.03 1.54
C ALA A 288 -0.61 -22.32 1.41
#